data_AF-A0A355UXK8-F1
#
_entry.id   AF-A0A355UXK8-F1
#
_cell.length_a   1.000
_cell.length_b   1.000
_cell.length_c   1.000
_cell.angle_alpha   90.00
_cell.angle_beta   90.00
_cell.angle_gamma   90.00
#
_symmetry.space_group_name_H-M   'P 1'
#
loop_
_entity.id
_entity.type
_entity.pdbx_description
1 polymer ?
#
loop_
_entity_poly.entity_id
_entity_poly.type
_entity_poly.pdbx_seq_one_letter_code
_entity_poly.pdbx_strand_id
1 'polypeptide(L)'
;MAKYVCSVCGYVHEGDSAPEKCPQCGAPASKFVEQKSDELSWAAEHVVGVAKGVPQDIIDDLRANFNGECSEVGMYLAMARVAYREGYPEIGAYWEKAAYEEAEHAAKFAELLGEVVTDSTKKNLEMRVEAENGATAGKADLAKRAKAANLDAIHDTVHEMAKDEARHGKAFKGLLDRYFG
;
A
#
# COMPACT_ATOMS: atom_id res chain seq x y z
N MET A 1 -33.57 13.15 20.01
CA MET A 1 -33.54 13.42 18.56
C MET A 1 -32.93 12.21 17.89
N ALA A 2 -33.59 11.66 16.88
CA ALA A 2 -33.09 10.51 16.13
C ALA A 2 -32.08 10.98 15.07
N LYS A 3 -31.19 10.08 14.64
CA LYS A 3 -30.25 10.30 13.53
C LYS A 3 -30.73 9.57 12.30
N TYR A 4 -30.84 10.29 11.19
CA TYR A 4 -31.20 9.74 9.89
C TYR A 4 -30.06 9.95 8.92
N VAL A 5 -29.55 8.87 8.32
CA VAL A 5 -28.43 8.94 7.37
C VAL A 5 -28.94 8.71 5.96
N CYS A 6 -28.65 9.63 5.05
CA CYS A 6 -28.96 9.49 3.64
C CYS A 6 -28.09 8.38 3.02
N SER A 7 -28.72 7.31 2.55
CA SER A 7 -28.03 6.16 1.94
C SER A 7 -27.41 6.45 0.57
N VAL A 8 -27.61 7.66 0.02
CA VAL A 8 -27.07 8.07 -1.29
C VAL A 8 -25.75 8.84 -1.13
N CYS A 9 -25.65 9.70 -0.12
CA CYS A 9 -24.50 10.60 0.04
C CYS A 9 -23.92 10.68 1.45
N GLY A 10 -24.49 9.96 2.43
CA GLY A 10 -24.02 9.95 3.81
C GLY A 10 -24.42 11.17 4.65
N TYR A 11 -25.21 12.10 4.13
CA TYR A 11 -25.70 13.24 4.92
C TYR A 11 -26.45 12.77 6.16
N VAL A 12 -26.05 13.28 7.34
CA VAL A 12 -26.66 12.97 8.63
C VAL A 12 -27.62 14.09 9.02
N HIS A 13 -28.88 13.74 9.27
CA HIS A 13 -29.91 14.63 9.79
C HIS A 13 -30.23 14.25 11.24
N GLU A 14 -30.24 15.23 12.14
CA GLU A 14 -30.71 15.07 13.52
C GLU A 14 -32.08 15.73 13.66
N GLY A 15 -33.10 14.97 14.06
CA GLY A 15 -34.47 15.46 14.17
C GLY A 15 -35.45 14.38 14.63
N ASP A 16 -36.73 14.71 14.64
CA ASP A 16 -37.79 13.75 14.98
C ASP A 16 -38.21 12.87 13.79
N SER A 17 -37.86 13.28 12.56
CA SER A 17 -38.13 12.54 11.32
C SER A 17 -37.09 12.87 10.24
N ALA A 18 -36.93 11.99 9.25
CA ALA A 18 -36.13 12.29 8.06
C ALA A 18 -36.72 13.48 7.26
N PRO A 19 -35.89 14.33 6.64
CA PRO A 19 -36.36 15.44 5.82
C PRO A 19 -36.99 14.92 4.51
N GLU A 20 -37.96 15.64 3.95
CA GLU A 20 -38.63 15.27 2.69
C GLU A 20 -37.64 15.09 1.52
N LYS A 21 -36.62 15.95 1.47
CA LYS A 21 -35.51 15.89 0.52
C LYS A 21 -34.19 16.11 1.24
N CYS A 22 -33.19 15.31 0.89
CA CYS A 22 -31.83 15.48 1.37
C CYS A 22 -31.29 16.84 0.91
N PRO A 23 -30.83 17.72 1.83
CA PRO A 23 -30.30 19.03 1.47
C PRO A 23 -28.98 18.96 0.69
N GLN A 24 -28.27 17.83 0.77
CA GLN A 24 -26.97 17.64 0.11
C GLN A 24 -27.08 17.11 -1.32
N CYS A 25 -27.95 16.12 -1.58
CA CYS A 25 -28.03 15.46 -2.89
C CYS A 25 -29.45 15.45 -3.50
N GLY A 26 -30.45 15.99 -2.81
CA GLY A 26 -31.84 16.02 -3.29
C GLY A 26 -32.58 14.68 -3.24
N ALA A 27 -31.95 13.60 -2.75
CA ALA A 27 -32.60 12.29 -2.60
C ALA A 27 -33.86 12.38 -1.71
N PRO A 28 -34.92 11.60 -2.01
CA PRO A 28 -36.16 11.64 -1.24
C PRO A 28 -35.99 11.05 0.16
N ALA A 29 -36.91 11.39 1.07
CA ALA A 29 -36.96 10.87 2.45
C ALA A 29 -36.82 9.34 2.56
N SER A 30 -37.30 8.57 1.57
CA SER A 30 -37.21 7.11 1.53
C SER A 30 -35.78 6.57 1.43
N LYS A 31 -34.79 7.43 1.15
CA LYS A 31 -33.37 7.10 1.15
C LYS A 31 -32.70 7.36 2.50
N PHE A 32 -33.42 7.80 3.52
CA PHE A 32 -32.87 7.96 4.86
C PHE A 32 -33.06 6.69 5.69
N VAL A 33 -31.99 6.26 6.34
CA VAL A 33 -31.97 5.15 7.28
C VAL A 33 -31.80 5.70 8.69
N GLU A 34 -32.78 5.46 9.55
CA GLU A 34 -32.68 5.79 10.97
C GLU A 34 -31.63 4.91 11.66
N GLN A 35 -30.71 5.53 12.37
CA GLN A 35 -29.69 4.84 13.16
C GLN A 35 -30.29 4.48 14.51
N LYS A 36 -30.61 3.19 14.67
CA LYS A 36 -31.34 2.65 15.84
C LYS A 36 -30.43 2.26 17.01
N SER A 37 -29.12 2.20 16.79
CA SER A 37 -28.11 1.92 17.81
C SER A 37 -26.88 2.79 17.58
N ASP A 38 -26.09 2.99 18.63
CA ASP A 38 -24.75 3.57 18.52
C ASP A 38 -23.71 2.56 17.98
N GLU A 39 -24.14 1.33 17.69
CA GLU A 39 -23.29 0.31 17.08
C GLU A 39 -23.08 0.62 15.60
N LEU A 40 -21.82 0.86 15.23
CA LEU A 40 -21.43 1.10 13.85
C LEU A 40 -21.40 -0.21 13.08
N SER A 41 -21.96 -0.20 11.88
CA SER A 41 -21.84 -1.30 10.92
C SER A 41 -21.49 -0.77 9.54
N TRP A 42 -20.65 -1.51 8.82
CA TRP A 42 -20.24 -1.21 7.46
C TRP A 42 -20.78 -2.30 6.54
N ALA A 43 -21.40 -1.90 5.43
CA ALA A 43 -22.04 -2.84 4.51
C ALA A 43 -21.04 -3.67 3.68
N ALA A 44 -19.82 -3.15 3.49
CA ALA A 44 -18.74 -3.79 2.77
C ALA A 44 -17.40 -3.17 3.19
N GLU A 45 -16.34 -3.95 3.13
CA GLU A 45 -14.97 -3.51 3.39
C GLU A 45 -13.98 -4.29 2.50
N HIS A 46 -12.78 -3.73 2.33
CA HIS A 46 -11.67 -4.49 1.75
C HIS A 46 -11.20 -5.55 2.74
N VAL A 47 -10.95 -6.75 2.25
CA VAL A 47 -10.49 -7.88 3.07
C VAL A 47 -9.16 -8.35 2.51
N VAL A 48 -8.15 -8.44 3.38
CA VAL A 48 -6.84 -8.95 3.00
C VAL A 48 -6.88 -10.48 2.95
N GLY A 49 -6.41 -11.05 1.84
CA GLY A 49 -6.34 -12.48 1.61
C GLY A 49 -7.65 -13.10 1.12
N VAL A 50 -8.48 -12.36 0.38
CA VAL A 50 -9.71 -12.91 -0.24
C VAL A 50 -9.43 -14.04 -1.24
N ALA A 51 -8.21 -14.14 -1.77
CA ALA A 51 -7.81 -15.24 -2.64
C ALA A 51 -7.49 -16.53 -1.87
N LYS A 52 -7.47 -16.54 -0.52
CA LYS A 52 -7.18 -17.75 0.25
C LYS A 52 -8.21 -18.85 -0.08
N GLY A 53 -7.71 -19.98 -0.59
CA GLY A 53 -8.52 -21.14 -0.94
C GLY A 53 -9.07 -21.16 -2.37
N VAL A 54 -8.71 -20.19 -3.22
CA VAL A 54 -8.97 -20.29 -4.67
C VAL A 54 -8.00 -21.30 -5.34
N PRO A 55 -8.28 -21.76 -6.57
CA PRO A 55 -7.39 -22.66 -7.32
C PRO A 55 -5.94 -22.18 -7.39
N GLN A 56 -4.99 -23.13 -7.32
CA GLN A 56 -3.57 -22.84 -7.22
C GLN A 56 -3.01 -22.12 -8.46
N ASP A 57 -3.49 -22.47 -9.64
CA ASP A 57 -3.15 -21.79 -10.89
C ASP A 57 -3.51 -20.29 -10.85
N ILE A 58 -4.67 -19.95 -10.28
CA ILE A 58 -5.07 -18.55 -10.07
C ILE A 58 -4.15 -17.86 -9.05
N ILE A 59 -3.80 -18.52 -7.95
CA ILE A 59 -2.84 -17.96 -6.97
C ILE A 59 -1.49 -17.69 -7.62
N ASP A 60 -1.00 -18.61 -8.44
CA ASP A 60 0.29 -18.47 -9.11
C ASP A 60 0.27 -17.33 -10.14
N ASP A 61 -0.82 -17.17 -10.89
CA ASP A 61 -1.02 -16.03 -11.78
C ASP A 61 -1.08 -14.70 -11.00
N LEU A 62 -1.79 -14.65 -9.86
CA LEU A 62 -1.84 -13.45 -9.01
C LEU A 62 -0.45 -13.08 -8.46
N ARG A 63 0.36 -14.07 -8.06
CA ARG A 63 1.74 -13.85 -7.63
C ARG A 63 2.63 -13.38 -8.78
N ALA A 64 2.47 -13.96 -9.96
CA ALA A 64 3.21 -13.56 -11.16
C ALA A 64 2.92 -12.09 -11.51
N ASN A 65 1.64 -11.70 -11.47
CA ASN A 65 1.24 -10.30 -11.66
C ASN A 65 1.81 -9.40 -10.57
N PHE A 66 1.69 -9.75 -9.28
CA PHE A 66 2.30 -8.97 -8.19
C PHE A 66 3.80 -8.69 -8.43
N ASN A 67 4.57 -9.72 -8.81
CA ASN A 67 5.99 -9.58 -9.10
C ASN A 67 6.27 -8.77 -10.38
N GLY A 68 5.42 -8.93 -11.40
CA GLY A 68 5.46 -8.14 -12.63
C GLY A 68 5.29 -6.66 -12.35
N GLU A 69 4.19 -6.29 -11.69
CA GLU A 69 3.89 -4.91 -11.32
C GLU A 69 5.00 -4.31 -10.44
N CYS A 70 5.48 -5.04 -9.43
CA CYS A 70 6.62 -4.58 -8.61
C CYS A 70 7.88 -4.31 -9.44
N SER A 71 8.11 -5.10 -10.48
CA SER A 71 9.25 -4.91 -11.38
C SER A 71 9.06 -3.68 -12.27
N GLU A 72 7.84 -3.46 -12.78
CA GLU A 72 7.49 -2.29 -13.60
C GLU A 72 7.66 -0.98 -12.83
N VAL A 73 7.28 -0.93 -11.55
CA VAL A 73 7.54 0.24 -10.69
C VAL A 73 9.02 0.63 -10.73
N GLY A 74 9.92 -0.33 -10.50
CA GLY A 74 11.36 -0.09 -10.52
C GLY A 74 11.87 0.31 -11.90
N MET A 75 11.36 -0.34 -12.96
CA MET A 75 11.71 -0.05 -14.34
C MET A 75 11.29 1.36 -14.76
N TYR A 76 10.04 1.76 -14.52
CA TYR A 76 9.52 3.06 -14.89
C TYR A 76 10.21 4.19 -14.13
N LEU A 77 10.50 4.04 -12.82
CA LEU A 77 11.31 5.02 -12.09
C LEU A 77 12.74 5.13 -12.66
N ALA A 78 13.34 4.02 -13.10
CA ALA A 78 14.64 4.06 -13.77
C ALA A 78 14.57 4.75 -15.15
N MET A 79 13.53 4.48 -15.93
CA MET A 79 13.27 5.14 -17.22
C MET A 79 13.01 6.64 -17.05
N ALA A 80 12.27 7.06 -16.00
CA ALA A 80 12.08 8.45 -15.67
C ALA A 80 13.43 9.17 -15.47
N ARG A 81 14.33 8.56 -14.70
CA ARG A 81 15.70 9.08 -14.49
C ARG A 81 16.52 9.14 -15.77
N VAL A 82 16.28 8.27 -16.75
CA VAL A 82 16.90 8.38 -18.09
C VAL A 82 16.32 9.58 -18.82
N ALA A 83 15.00 9.69 -18.93
CA ALA A 83 14.31 10.78 -19.62
C ALA A 83 14.72 12.16 -19.09
N TYR A 84 14.84 12.32 -17.77
CA TYR A 84 15.30 13.57 -17.17
C TYR A 84 16.75 13.91 -17.55
N ARG A 85 17.65 12.93 -17.61
CA ARG A 85 19.06 13.16 -18.02
C ARG A 85 19.18 13.52 -19.50
N GLU A 86 18.24 13.06 -20.32
CA GLU A 86 18.16 13.40 -21.75
C GLU A 86 17.45 14.74 -22.00
N GLY A 87 16.86 15.34 -20.96
CA GLY A 87 16.17 16.63 -21.06
C GLY A 87 14.70 16.53 -21.49
N TYR A 88 14.05 15.39 -21.27
CA TYR A 88 12.62 15.17 -21.54
C TYR A 88 11.79 15.13 -20.23
N PRO A 89 11.55 16.28 -19.58
CA PRO A 89 10.89 16.30 -18.28
C PRO A 89 9.44 15.80 -18.29
N GLU A 90 8.69 16.04 -19.38
CA GLU A 90 7.30 15.58 -19.50
C GLU A 90 7.22 14.06 -19.63
N ILE A 91 8.17 13.44 -20.34
CA ILE A 91 8.26 11.97 -20.46
C ILE A 91 8.65 11.38 -19.10
N GLY A 92 9.64 11.97 -18.42
CA GLY A 92 10.03 11.52 -17.09
C GLY A 92 8.87 11.58 -16.09
N ALA A 93 8.11 12.69 -16.10
CA ALA A 93 6.96 12.85 -15.22
C ALA A 93 5.85 11.83 -15.51
N TYR A 94 5.64 11.49 -16.79
CA TYR A 94 4.68 10.45 -17.14
C TYR A 94 5.14 9.06 -16.68
N TRP A 95 6.44 8.75 -16.79
CA TRP A 95 6.98 7.49 -16.25
C TRP A 95 6.83 7.39 -14.73
N GLU A 96 7.05 8.48 -13.99
CA GLU A 96 6.77 8.49 -12.55
C GLU A 96 5.29 8.24 -12.26
N LYS A 97 4.39 8.88 -13.02
CA LYS A 97 2.95 8.63 -12.89
C LYS A 97 2.60 7.16 -13.12
N ALA A 98 3.08 6.57 -14.22
CA ALA A 98 2.86 5.16 -14.52
C ALA A 98 3.41 4.26 -13.41
N ALA A 99 4.59 4.56 -12.86
CA ALA A 99 5.14 3.80 -11.73
C ALA A 99 4.22 3.82 -10.49
N TYR A 100 3.53 4.93 -10.21
CA TYR A 100 2.55 4.97 -9.12
C TYR A 100 1.26 4.20 -9.43
N GLU A 101 0.87 4.12 -10.70
CA GLU A 101 -0.27 3.29 -11.16
C GLU A 101 0.08 1.80 -10.99
N GLU A 102 1.27 1.35 -11.40
CA GLU A 102 1.69 -0.04 -11.19
C GLU A 102 1.91 -0.38 -9.72
N ALA A 103 2.34 0.59 -8.90
CA ALA A 103 2.41 0.41 -7.45
C ALA A 103 1.01 0.18 -6.84
N GLU A 104 -0.03 0.82 -7.39
CA GLU A 104 -1.42 0.61 -7.00
C GLU A 104 -1.90 -0.79 -7.42
N HIS A 105 -1.55 -1.25 -8.62
CA HIS A 105 -1.83 -2.61 -9.08
C HIS A 105 -1.14 -3.67 -8.19
N ALA A 106 0.15 -3.50 -7.92
CA ALA A 106 0.91 -4.37 -7.02
C ALA A 106 0.28 -4.44 -5.62
N ALA A 107 -0.14 -3.29 -5.07
CA ALA A 107 -0.79 -3.24 -3.76
C ALA A 107 -2.10 -4.04 -3.74
N LYS A 108 -2.93 -3.92 -4.79
CA LYS A 108 -4.16 -4.71 -4.91
C LYS A 108 -3.88 -6.21 -4.99
N PHE A 109 -2.89 -6.64 -5.78
CA PHE A 109 -2.52 -8.06 -5.82
C PHE A 109 -2.02 -8.57 -4.47
N ALA A 110 -1.21 -7.77 -3.76
CA ALA A 110 -0.73 -8.10 -2.42
C ALA A 110 -1.89 -8.25 -1.41
N GLU A 111 -2.89 -7.36 -1.46
CA GLU A 111 -4.09 -7.45 -0.63
C GLU A 111 -4.93 -8.68 -0.99
N LEU A 112 -5.16 -8.97 -2.28
CA LEU A 112 -5.91 -10.16 -2.71
C LEU A 112 -5.26 -11.44 -2.19
N LEU A 113 -3.94 -11.56 -2.33
CA LEU A 113 -3.15 -12.72 -1.88
C LEU A 113 -3.10 -12.80 -0.34
N GLY A 114 -2.81 -11.69 0.34
CA GLY A 114 -2.62 -11.64 1.79
C GLY A 114 -1.43 -12.47 2.28
N GLU A 115 -0.41 -12.63 1.44
CA GLU A 115 0.80 -13.42 1.72
C GLU A 115 1.99 -12.56 2.16
N VAL A 116 2.07 -11.33 1.63
CA VAL A 116 3.15 -10.36 1.92
C VAL A 116 2.69 -9.21 2.83
N VAL A 117 1.40 -9.18 3.16
CA VAL A 117 0.74 -8.18 3.99
C VAL A 117 -0.39 -8.83 4.79
N THR A 118 -0.71 -8.27 5.95
CA THR A 118 -1.81 -8.67 6.83
C THR A 118 -2.79 -7.52 7.04
N ASP A 119 -3.95 -7.83 7.61
CA ASP A 119 -4.97 -6.86 8.06
C ASP A 119 -4.60 -6.12 9.36
N SER A 120 -3.40 -6.36 9.92
CA SER A 120 -2.94 -5.75 11.17
C SER A 120 -1.71 -4.90 10.96
N THR A 121 -1.84 -3.58 11.20
CA THR A 121 -0.71 -2.63 11.17
C THR A 121 0.41 -3.06 12.12
N LYS A 122 0.07 -3.58 13.31
CA LYS A 122 1.07 -4.11 14.25
C LYS A 122 1.84 -5.26 13.63
N LYS A 123 1.15 -6.25 13.07
CA LYS A 123 1.80 -7.43 12.49
C LYS A 123 2.64 -7.07 11.26
N ASN A 124 2.15 -6.15 10.44
CA ASN A 124 2.91 -5.64 9.28
C ASN A 124 4.20 -4.95 9.74
N LEU A 125 4.17 -4.14 10.80
CA LEU A 125 5.38 -3.53 11.37
C LEU A 125 6.35 -4.59 11.92
N GLU A 126 5.89 -5.58 12.66
CA GLU A 126 6.73 -6.70 13.14
C GLU A 126 7.44 -7.40 11.98
N MET A 127 6.69 -7.76 10.93
CA MET A 127 7.22 -8.39 9.72
C MET A 127 8.28 -7.52 9.04
N ARG A 128 8.06 -6.21 8.93
CA ARG A 128 9.04 -5.30 8.31
C ARG A 128 10.27 -5.08 9.17
N VAL A 129 10.15 -5.04 10.50
CA VAL A 129 11.31 -4.97 11.40
C VAL A 129 12.21 -6.20 11.21
N GLU A 130 11.63 -7.39 11.19
CA GLU A 130 12.36 -8.65 10.95
C GLU A 130 13.00 -8.68 9.56
N ALA A 131 12.25 -8.29 8.52
CA ALA A 131 12.72 -8.26 7.15
C ALA A 131 13.91 -7.31 6.97
N GLU A 132 13.81 -6.08 7.48
CA GLU A 132 14.90 -5.09 7.35
C GLU A 132 16.14 -5.48 8.16
N ASN A 133 15.96 -6.09 9.33
CA ASN A 133 17.09 -6.61 10.11
C ASN A 133 17.89 -7.64 9.31
N GLY A 134 17.22 -8.56 8.61
CA GLY A 134 17.86 -9.55 7.75
C GLY A 134 18.44 -8.96 6.44
N ALA A 135 17.75 -8.01 5.81
CA ALA A 135 18.14 -7.46 4.50
C ALA A 135 19.50 -6.74 4.50
N THR A 136 19.89 -6.15 5.64
CA THR A 136 21.19 -5.48 5.79
C THR A 136 22.38 -6.40 5.51
N ALA A 137 22.30 -7.66 5.94
CA ALA A 137 23.39 -8.63 5.80
C ALA A 137 23.64 -9.01 4.34
N GLY A 138 22.56 -9.26 3.57
CA GLY A 138 22.67 -9.63 2.16
C GLY A 138 23.27 -8.50 1.31
N LYS A 139 22.84 -7.25 1.54
CA LYS A 139 23.40 -6.08 0.84
C LYS A 139 24.85 -5.81 1.23
N ALA A 140 25.19 -5.95 2.51
CA ALA A 140 26.57 -5.81 2.96
C ALA A 140 27.51 -6.85 2.34
N ASP A 141 27.08 -8.12 2.23
CA ASP A 141 27.84 -9.16 1.54
C ASP A 141 28.04 -8.84 0.06
N LEU A 142 26.97 -8.45 -0.65
CA LEU A 142 27.06 -8.08 -2.06
C LEU A 142 28.02 -6.90 -2.27
N ALA A 143 27.93 -5.85 -1.44
CA ALA A 143 28.85 -4.73 -1.50
C ALA A 143 30.31 -5.18 -1.27
N LYS A 144 30.55 -6.03 -0.26
CA LYS A 144 31.89 -6.56 0.02
C LYS A 144 32.47 -7.34 -1.16
N ARG A 145 31.66 -8.21 -1.80
CA ARG A 145 32.08 -8.96 -2.99
C ARG A 145 32.35 -8.04 -4.18
N ALA A 146 31.52 -7.01 -4.39
CA ALA A 146 31.74 -6.00 -5.43
C ALA A 146 33.06 -5.25 -5.19
N LYS A 147 33.37 -4.88 -3.94
CA LYS A 147 34.64 -4.22 -3.61
C LYS A 147 35.84 -5.12 -3.87
N ALA A 148 35.76 -6.41 -3.49
CA ALA A 148 36.82 -7.38 -3.76
C ALA A 148 37.08 -7.60 -5.26
N ALA A 149 36.06 -7.40 -6.10
CA ALA A 149 36.14 -7.45 -7.55
C ALA A 149 36.51 -6.11 -8.21
N ASN A 150 36.85 -5.06 -7.43
CA ASN A 150 37.11 -3.69 -7.90
C ASN A 150 35.92 -3.06 -8.67
N LEU A 151 34.69 -3.40 -8.29
CA LEU A 151 33.45 -2.86 -8.87
C LEU A 151 32.90 -1.74 -7.98
N ASP A 152 33.63 -0.63 -7.89
CA ASP A 152 33.36 0.45 -6.91
C ASP A 152 31.97 1.06 -7.02
N ALA A 153 31.46 1.32 -8.24
CA ALA A 153 30.11 1.87 -8.42
C ALA A 153 29.00 0.95 -7.87
N ILE A 154 29.17 -0.37 -7.98
CA ILE A 154 28.24 -1.35 -7.41
C ILE A 154 28.38 -1.38 -5.89
N HIS A 155 29.61 -1.44 -5.37
CA HIS A 155 29.86 -1.40 -3.93
C HIS A 155 29.22 -0.17 -3.29
N ASP A 156 29.51 1.03 -3.80
CA ASP A 156 29.12 2.29 -3.17
C ASP A 156 27.58 2.41 -3.13
N THR A 157 26.92 2.06 -4.22
CA THR A 157 25.44 2.11 -4.32
C THR A 157 24.79 1.09 -3.38
N VAL A 158 25.22 -0.17 -3.42
CA VAL A 158 24.60 -1.25 -2.61
C VAL A 158 24.91 -1.08 -1.12
N HIS A 159 26.10 -0.58 -0.78
CA HIS A 159 26.46 -0.31 0.61
C HIS A 159 25.61 0.82 1.18
N GLU A 160 25.31 1.88 0.41
CA GLU A 160 24.39 2.90 0.86
C GLU A 160 22.97 2.34 1.07
N MET A 161 22.48 1.51 0.16
CA MET A 161 21.20 0.81 0.33
C MET A 161 21.19 -0.09 1.59
N ALA A 162 22.32 -0.70 1.97
CA ALA A 162 22.41 -1.47 3.21
C ALA A 162 22.21 -0.59 4.45
N LYS A 163 22.71 0.66 4.43
CA LYS A 163 22.46 1.63 5.52
C LYS A 163 21.02 2.09 5.54
N ASP A 164 20.39 2.24 4.37
CA ASP A 164 18.97 2.56 4.26
C ASP A 164 18.11 1.48 4.90
N GLU A 165 18.39 0.18 4.70
CA GLU A 165 17.62 -0.86 5.38
C GLU A 165 17.79 -0.83 6.90
N ALA A 166 18.99 -0.52 7.40
CA ALA A 166 19.18 -0.30 8.83
C ALA A 166 18.38 0.91 9.34
N ARG A 167 18.27 1.98 8.54
CA ARG A 167 17.44 3.16 8.85
C ARG A 167 15.96 2.82 8.84
N HIS A 168 15.47 2.08 7.84
CA HIS A 168 14.10 1.60 7.75
C HIS A 168 13.74 0.71 8.94
N GLY A 169 14.55 -0.31 9.23
CA GLY A 169 14.32 -1.21 10.36
C GLY A 169 14.27 -0.50 11.71
N LYS A 170 15.16 0.47 11.96
CA LYS A 170 15.12 1.31 13.17
C LYS A 170 13.87 2.17 13.25
N ALA A 171 13.44 2.75 12.13
CA ALA A 171 12.22 3.56 12.07
C ALA A 171 10.98 2.70 12.34
N PHE A 172 10.86 1.55 11.68
CA PHE A 172 9.75 0.61 11.90
C PHE A 172 9.73 0.10 13.33
N LYS A 173 10.88 -0.22 13.92
CA LYS A 173 10.97 -0.62 15.32
C LYS A 173 10.49 0.50 16.25
N GLY A 174 10.95 1.73 16.03
CA GLY A 174 10.51 2.88 16.82
C GLY A 174 9.00 3.13 16.74
N LEU A 175 8.39 2.95 15.56
CA LEU A 175 6.94 3.03 15.37
C LEU A 175 6.21 1.88 16.07
N LEU A 176 6.70 0.65 15.94
CA LEU A 176 6.14 -0.53 16.59
C LEU A 176 6.13 -0.35 18.11
N ASP A 177 7.27 0.05 18.69
CA ASP A 177 7.39 0.29 20.13
C ASP A 177 6.46 1.44 20.58
N ARG A 178 6.38 2.54 19.83
CA ARG A 178 5.59 3.72 20.21
C ARG A 178 4.08 3.46 20.23
N TYR A 179 3.57 2.68 19.29
CA TYR A 179 2.12 2.48 19.12
C TYR A 179 1.61 1.14 19.65
N PHE A 180 2.48 0.14 19.84
CA PHE A 180 2.08 -1.23 20.15
C PHE A 180 2.95 -1.99 21.17
N GLY A 181 3.99 -1.32 21.73
CA GLY A 181 4.93 -1.87 22.71
C GLY A 181 4.63 -1.49 24.16
#